data_AF-A0AA46KFP9-F1
#
_entry.id   AF-A0AA46KFP9-F1
#
_cell.length_a   1.000
_cell.length_b   1.000
_cell.length_c   1.000
_cell.angle_alpha   90.00
_cell.angle_beta   90.00
_cell.angle_gamma   90.00
#
_symmetry.space_group_name_H-M   'P 1'
#
loop_
_entity.id
_entity.type
_entity.pdbx_description
1 polymer ?
#
loop_
_entity_poly.entity_id
_entity_poly.type
_entity_poly.pdbx_seq_one_letter_code
_entity_poly.pdbx_strand_id
1 'polypeptide(L)'
;MFSFLKKVGVKKSSHDNRFNEWEKELRTRIIPESNFYYKKSKDFSKTFVVEETSLTTMPSFSVRHYLEEAIYLIFTKFDEQVSTAYLQVSLDIANAILALPQSETERWNGEDLYIKEDRPSILIDKLFIEALLADENIDMTELACVSDSLLNHLKVYKGSLWEDVTQSQYLSSVWHLMIAGQLQEAKAHLSIRKSFRYTENLYNWTKQLNKLLIEQQSGAEVGAELDAMFDEVFDIIRSPYWKTDRQKEENRFPITMNPNYVRLQLAIIRWLYVEKQPLKGHWNEVLAQVSR
;
A
#
# COMPACT_ATOMS: atom_id res chain seq x y z
N MET A 1 -11.61 22.45 19.99
CA MET A 1 -10.91 22.33 18.70
C MET A 1 -11.89 21.86 17.61
N PHE A 2 -13.03 22.55 17.45
CA PHE A 2 -14.12 22.19 16.51
C PHE A 2 -14.46 23.35 15.53
N SER A 3 -13.55 24.30 15.33
CA SER A 3 -13.78 25.47 14.45
C SER A 3 -12.84 25.57 13.25
N PHE A 4 -11.90 24.65 13.06
CA PHE A 4 -10.89 24.78 12.01
C PHE A 4 -11.42 24.40 10.61
N LEU A 5 -12.32 23.42 10.51
CA LEU A 5 -12.86 22.96 9.22
C LEU A 5 -14.00 23.84 8.65
N LYS A 6 -14.46 24.87 9.38
CA LYS A 6 -15.48 25.82 8.87
C LYS A 6 -14.90 27.06 8.19
N LYS A 7 -13.57 27.22 8.13
CA LYS A 7 -12.93 28.47 7.66
C LYS A 7 -12.39 28.45 6.23
N VAL A 8 -12.46 27.34 5.50
CA VAL A 8 -12.00 27.29 4.11
C VAL A 8 -13.22 27.42 3.18
N GLY A 9 -13.62 28.66 2.92
CA GLY A 9 -14.73 28.98 2.02
C GLY A 9 -14.37 28.66 0.57
N VAL A 10 -14.77 27.48 0.08
CA VAL A 10 -14.70 27.13 -1.33
C VAL A 10 -16.10 27.28 -1.95
N LYS A 11 -16.26 28.28 -2.82
CA LYS A 11 -17.50 28.54 -3.57
C LYS A 11 -17.77 27.42 -4.57
N LYS A 12 -18.99 26.88 -4.56
CA LYS A 12 -19.52 26.00 -5.61
C LYS A 12 -19.53 26.72 -6.96
N SER A 13 -18.94 26.11 -7.98
CA SER A 13 -19.18 26.47 -9.39
C SER A 13 -19.80 25.29 -10.14
N SER A 14 -20.70 25.63 -11.06
CA SER A 14 -21.65 24.75 -11.75
C SER A 14 -21.02 23.95 -12.89
N HIS A 15 -21.04 22.62 -12.81
CA HIS A 15 -20.70 21.70 -13.91
C HIS A 15 -21.71 20.55 -13.96
N ASP A 16 -22.89 20.77 -14.57
CA ASP A 16 -24.04 19.85 -14.44
C ASP A 16 -24.55 19.20 -15.75
N ASN A 17 -23.80 19.31 -16.86
CA ASN A 17 -24.20 18.64 -18.13
C ASN A 17 -23.33 17.45 -18.54
N ARG A 18 -22.06 17.38 -18.12
CA ARG A 18 -21.16 16.25 -18.46
C ARG A 18 -21.38 15.01 -17.58
N PHE A 19 -21.92 15.21 -16.38
CA PHE A 19 -22.20 14.13 -15.42
C PHE A 19 -23.33 13.20 -15.89
N ASN A 20 -24.37 13.77 -16.53
CA ASN A 20 -25.55 13.01 -16.96
C ASN A 20 -25.29 12.15 -18.21
N GLU A 21 -24.36 12.55 -19.08
CA GLU A 21 -23.92 11.72 -20.22
C GLU A 21 -23.01 10.57 -19.74
N TRP A 22 -22.16 10.82 -18.73
CA TRP A 22 -21.27 9.84 -18.09
C TRP A 22 -22.03 8.71 -17.36
N GLU A 23 -23.08 9.04 -16.60
CA GLU A 23 -23.92 8.04 -15.91
C GLU A 23 -24.64 7.09 -16.89
N LYS A 24 -25.03 7.61 -18.05
CA LYS A 24 -25.76 6.85 -19.08
C LYS A 24 -24.87 5.82 -19.76
N GLU A 25 -23.60 6.13 -19.98
CA GLU A 25 -22.62 5.24 -20.61
C GLU A 25 -22.10 4.14 -19.65
N LEU A 26 -21.99 4.46 -18.36
CA LEU A 26 -21.63 3.55 -17.27
C LEU A 26 -22.65 2.43 -17.05
N ARG A 27 -23.95 2.75 -17.10
CA ARG A 27 -25.03 1.77 -16.92
C ARG A 27 -25.13 0.75 -18.06
N THR A 28 -24.63 1.09 -19.24
CA THR A 28 -24.65 0.19 -20.40
C THR A 28 -23.49 -0.83 -20.43
N ARG A 29 -22.42 -0.62 -19.65
CA ARG A 29 -21.18 -1.42 -19.77
C ARG A 29 -20.93 -2.41 -18.62
N ILE A 30 -21.63 -2.32 -17.48
CA ILE A 30 -21.35 -3.14 -16.29
C ILE A 30 -22.45 -4.19 -16.06
N ILE A 31 -22.09 -5.47 -16.21
CA ILE A 31 -22.90 -6.68 -15.97
C ILE A 31 -23.23 -6.84 -14.45
N PRO A 32 -24.34 -7.53 -14.07
CA PRO A 32 -25.13 -7.27 -12.84
C PRO A 32 -24.52 -7.56 -11.46
N GLU A 33 -23.28 -8.01 -11.35
CA GLU A 33 -22.65 -8.29 -10.03
C GLU A 33 -22.27 -7.00 -9.27
N SER A 34 -22.34 -5.85 -9.93
CA SER A 34 -22.05 -4.52 -9.36
C SER A 34 -23.18 -3.92 -8.51
N ASN A 35 -24.37 -4.54 -8.44
CA ASN A 35 -25.51 -3.97 -7.70
C ASN A 35 -25.25 -3.79 -6.19
N PHE A 36 -24.29 -4.51 -5.60
CA PHE A 36 -23.86 -4.28 -4.22
C PHE A 36 -23.07 -2.97 -4.07
N TYR A 37 -22.22 -2.64 -5.04
CA TYR A 37 -21.45 -1.39 -5.09
C TYR A 37 -22.30 -0.20 -5.60
N TYR A 38 -23.28 -0.45 -6.47
CA TYR A 38 -24.11 0.60 -7.08
C TYR A 38 -25.16 1.21 -6.14
N LYS A 39 -25.56 0.50 -5.07
CA LYS A 39 -26.48 1.08 -4.09
C LYS A 39 -25.84 2.22 -3.29
N LYS A 40 -24.51 2.29 -3.22
CA LYS A 40 -23.75 3.44 -2.69
C LYS A 40 -23.39 4.50 -3.73
N SER A 41 -23.49 4.21 -5.04
CA SER A 41 -23.08 5.15 -6.10
C SER A 41 -24.17 6.14 -6.54
N LYS A 42 -25.43 5.97 -6.14
CA LYS A 42 -26.48 6.99 -6.41
C LYS A 42 -26.29 8.30 -5.64
N ASP A 43 -25.43 8.30 -4.64
CA ASP A 43 -25.05 9.49 -3.87
C ASP A 43 -23.70 10.09 -4.31
N PHE A 44 -23.01 9.51 -5.30
CA PHE A 44 -21.65 9.92 -5.71
C PHE A 44 -21.57 11.34 -6.30
N SER A 45 -22.69 11.90 -6.80
CA SER A 45 -22.73 13.23 -7.45
C SER A 45 -23.28 14.37 -6.59
N LYS A 46 -23.96 14.02 -5.49
CA LYS A 46 -24.47 15.00 -4.53
C LYS A 46 -23.65 15.06 -3.25
N THR A 47 -22.72 14.14 -3.09
CA THR A 47 -21.93 13.96 -1.88
C THR A 47 -20.59 13.34 -2.26
N PHE A 48 -19.61 14.17 -2.63
CA PHE A 48 -18.25 13.96 -2.12
C PHE A 48 -18.33 14.21 -0.61
N VAL A 49 -19.00 13.29 0.07
CA VAL A 49 -18.90 13.11 1.49
C VAL A 49 -17.88 12.00 1.55
N VAL A 50 -16.71 12.32 2.11
CA VAL A 50 -15.99 11.34 2.92
C VAL A 50 -17.09 10.72 3.77
N GLU A 51 -17.65 9.58 3.33
CA GLU A 51 -18.65 8.88 4.13
C GLU A 51 -18.00 8.82 5.53
N GLU A 52 -18.78 9.14 6.55
CA GLU A 52 -18.38 8.99 7.95
C GLU A 52 -18.01 7.52 8.30
N THR A 53 -17.69 6.66 7.33
CA THR A 53 -16.90 5.44 7.49
C THR A 53 -15.54 5.71 8.14
N SER A 54 -15.08 6.98 8.16
CA SER A 54 -13.86 7.42 8.83
C SER A 54 -14.07 7.90 10.27
N LEU A 55 -15.11 7.49 11.01
CA LEU A 55 -15.23 7.78 12.45
C LEU A 55 -15.13 6.55 13.35
N THR A 56 -15.20 5.33 12.80
CA THR A 56 -15.09 4.08 13.58
C THR A 56 -13.74 3.37 13.43
N THR A 57 -12.98 3.69 12.38
CA THR A 57 -11.77 2.95 11.99
C THR A 57 -10.52 3.77 12.31
N MET A 58 -9.47 3.15 12.88
CA MET A 58 -8.27 3.89 13.31
C MET A 58 -7.61 4.62 12.12
N PRO A 59 -7.10 5.86 12.30
CA PRO A 59 -6.67 6.71 11.18
C PRO A 59 -5.56 6.12 10.31
N SER A 60 -4.65 5.29 10.86
CA SER A 60 -3.62 4.59 10.08
C SER A 60 -4.21 3.64 9.04
N PHE A 61 -5.29 2.93 9.37
CA PHE A 61 -6.02 2.10 8.41
C PHE A 61 -6.68 2.94 7.31
N SER A 62 -7.07 4.18 7.61
CA SER A 62 -7.70 5.05 6.62
C SER A 62 -6.68 5.49 5.55
N VAL A 63 -5.47 5.91 5.94
CA VAL A 63 -4.39 6.23 4.98
C VAL A 63 -4.11 5.04 4.07
N ARG A 64 -3.86 3.87 4.66
CA ARG A 64 -3.57 2.67 3.89
C ARG A 64 -4.73 2.25 2.98
N HIS A 65 -5.96 2.34 3.47
CA HIS A 65 -7.15 2.02 2.68
C HIS A 65 -7.27 2.88 1.42
N TYR A 66 -7.15 4.21 1.53
CA TYR A 66 -7.27 5.09 0.36
C TYR A 66 -6.13 4.88 -0.66
N LEU A 67 -4.90 4.60 -0.18
CA LEU A 67 -3.80 4.20 -1.05
C LEU A 67 -4.11 2.87 -1.78
N GLU A 68 -4.60 1.86 -1.07
CA GLU A 68 -4.94 0.55 -1.65
C GLU A 68 -6.06 0.63 -2.69
N GLU A 69 -7.07 1.47 -2.45
CA GLU A 69 -8.14 1.75 -3.41
C GLU A 69 -7.61 2.51 -4.63
N ALA A 70 -6.73 3.50 -4.45
CA ALA A 70 -6.09 4.17 -5.59
C ALA A 70 -5.32 3.18 -6.46
N ILE A 71 -4.51 2.31 -5.84
CA ILE A 71 -3.76 1.27 -6.55
C ILE A 71 -4.71 0.32 -7.30
N TYR A 72 -5.83 -0.09 -6.67
CA TYR A 72 -6.84 -0.92 -7.32
C TYR A 72 -7.43 -0.25 -8.58
N LEU A 73 -7.78 1.04 -8.48
CA LEU A 73 -8.32 1.81 -9.58
C LEU A 73 -7.31 1.97 -10.72
N ILE A 74 -6.04 2.20 -10.39
CA ILE A 74 -4.96 2.25 -11.39
C ILE A 74 -4.82 0.90 -12.10
N PHE A 75 -4.81 -0.22 -11.36
CA PHE A 75 -4.68 -1.56 -11.95
C PHE A 75 -5.86 -1.95 -12.83
N THR A 76 -7.06 -1.50 -12.49
CA THR A 76 -8.25 -1.74 -13.31
C THR A 76 -8.36 -0.79 -14.50
N LYS A 77 -7.33 0.05 -14.73
CA LYS A 77 -7.32 1.12 -15.75
C LYS A 77 -8.59 1.97 -15.65
N PHE A 78 -9.05 2.17 -14.43
CA PHE A 78 -10.15 3.06 -14.13
C PHE A 78 -9.69 4.52 -14.35
N ASP A 79 -10.64 5.44 -14.28
CA ASP A 79 -10.41 6.88 -14.48
C ASP A 79 -9.24 7.41 -13.61
N GLU A 80 -8.22 7.93 -14.29
CA GLU A 80 -6.99 8.45 -13.68
C GLU A 80 -7.29 9.55 -12.64
N GLN A 81 -8.26 10.42 -12.91
CA GLN A 81 -8.62 11.52 -12.02
C GLN A 81 -9.17 10.99 -10.70
N VAL A 82 -9.89 9.86 -10.73
CA VAL A 82 -10.43 9.23 -9.53
C VAL A 82 -9.31 8.60 -8.71
N SER A 83 -8.36 7.87 -9.33
CA SER A 83 -7.21 7.34 -8.60
C SER A 83 -6.35 8.45 -7.96
N THR A 84 -6.11 9.55 -8.68
CA THR A 84 -5.39 10.71 -8.14
C THR A 84 -6.13 11.34 -6.96
N ALA A 85 -7.46 11.43 -7.01
CA ALA A 85 -8.25 11.95 -5.91
C ALA A 85 -8.13 11.08 -4.64
N TYR A 86 -8.13 9.75 -4.77
CA TYR A 86 -7.91 8.84 -3.64
C TYR A 86 -6.51 9.00 -3.04
N LEU A 87 -5.47 9.12 -3.87
CA LEU A 87 -4.11 9.41 -3.40
C LEU A 87 -4.04 10.74 -2.65
N GLN A 88 -4.67 11.80 -3.17
CA GLN A 88 -4.67 13.11 -2.51
C GLN A 88 -5.37 13.07 -1.14
N VAL A 89 -6.54 12.40 -1.05
CA VAL A 89 -7.23 12.19 0.22
C VAL A 89 -6.34 11.45 1.22
N SER A 90 -5.66 10.40 0.77
CA SER A 90 -4.71 9.65 1.59
C SER A 90 -3.58 10.53 2.12
N LEU A 91 -2.99 11.37 1.26
CA LEU A 91 -1.93 12.30 1.63
C LEU A 91 -2.40 13.34 2.65
N ASP A 92 -3.60 13.91 2.45
CA ASP A 92 -4.17 14.92 3.32
C ASP A 92 -4.41 14.34 4.73
N ILE A 93 -4.92 13.11 4.83
CA ILE A 93 -5.09 12.40 6.10
C ILE A 93 -3.74 12.14 6.77
N ALA A 94 -2.75 11.63 6.02
CA ALA A 94 -1.41 11.36 6.56
C ALA A 94 -0.76 12.65 7.11
N ASN A 95 -0.81 13.75 6.36
CA ASN A 95 -0.29 15.04 6.79
C ASN A 95 -1.01 15.56 8.05
N ALA A 96 -2.33 15.43 8.11
CA ALA A 96 -3.10 15.84 9.29
C ALA A 96 -2.65 15.06 10.54
N ILE A 97 -2.50 13.74 10.45
CA ILE A 97 -2.07 12.90 11.58
C ILE A 97 -0.62 13.22 11.98
N LEU A 98 0.27 13.37 11.01
CA LEU A 98 1.69 13.60 11.27
C LEU A 98 1.99 14.99 11.84
N ALA A 99 1.12 15.98 11.58
CA ALA A 99 1.21 17.32 12.16
C ALA A 99 0.81 17.38 13.64
N LEU A 100 0.13 16.35 14.17
CA LEU A 100 -0.26 16.32 15.57
C LEU A 100 0.96 16.15 16.50
N PRO A 101 1.00 16.81 17.68
CA PRO A 101 2.14 16.74 18.59
C PRO A 101 2.30 15.34 19.23
N GLN A 102 3.53 14.79 19.20
CA GLN A 102 3.84 13.45 19.73
C GLN A 102 3.52 13.24 21.23
N SER A 103 3.38 14.32 22.01
CA SER A 103 3.09 14.28 23.44
C SER A 103 1.60 14.28 23.77
N GLU A 104 0.74 14.55 22.80
CA GLU A 104 -0.71 14.54 23.02
C GLU A 104 -1.19 13.09 22.93
N THR A 105 -1.67 12.53 24.03
CA THR A 105 -2.45 11.29 24.03
C THR A 105 -3.83 11.60 23.45
N GLU A 106 -3.89 12.00 22.18
CA GLU A 106 -5.15 12.06 21.47
C GLU A 106 -5.71 10.64 21.40
N ARG A 107 -7.01 10.54 21.63
CA ARG A 107 -7.71 9.25 21.61
C ARG A 107 -8.68 9.22 20.46
N TRP A 108 -8.62 8.16 19.66
CA TRP A 108 -9.62 7.84 18.65
C TRP A 108 -10.51 6.74 19.21
N ASN A 109 -11.81 7.02 19.40
CA ASN A 109 -12.76 6.07 20.00
C ASN A 109 -12.32 5.45 21.35
N GLY A 110 -11.53 6.18 22.13
CA GLY A 110 -11.05 5.72 23.44
C GLY A 110 -9.74 4.93 23.39
N GLU A 111 -9.23 4.63 22.20
CA GLU A 111 -7.89 4.08 21.99
C GLU A 111 -6.88 5.20 21.76
N ASP A 112 -5.64 5.04 22.22
CA ASP A 112 -4.60 6.03 21.98
C ASP A 112 -4.33 6.09 20.46
N LEU A 113 -4.54 7.26 19.86
CA LEU A 113 -4.32 7.54 18.43
C LEU A 113 -2.83 7.37 18.06
N TYR A 114 -1.97 7.33 19.08
CA TYR A 114 -0.53 7.17 19.00
C TYR A 114 -0.10 5.80 19.52
N ILE A 115 -0.26 4.76 18.69
CA ILE A 115 0.52 3.54 18.89
C ILE A 115 1.88 3.75 18.23
N LYS A 116 2.97 3.39 18.93
CA LYS A 116 4.36 3.52 18.44
C LYS A 116 4.59 2.91 17.05
N GLU A 117 3.75 1.97 16.63
CA GLU A 117 3.80 1.27 15.34
C GLU A 117 3.03 1.97 14.20
N ASP A 118 2.04 2.80 14.51
CA ASP A 118 1.19 3.44 13.50
C ASP A 118 1.87 4.62 12.82
N ARG A 119 2.57 5.45 13.59
CA ARG A 119 3.24 6.64 13.02
C ARG A 119 4.30 6.26 11.99
N PRO A 120 5.20 5.28 12.23
CA PRO A 120 6.10 4.78 11.19
C PRO A 120 5.35 4.24 9.97
N SER A 121 4.25 3.50 10.17
CA SER A 121 3.46 2.96 9.06
C SER A 121 2.83 4.06 8.19
N ILE A 122 2.30 5.12 8.81
CA ILE A 122 1.74 6.30 8.11
C ILE A 122 2.83 7.05 7.35
N LEU A 123 4.01 7.24 7.95
CA LEU A 123 5.15 7.89 7.29
C LEU A 123 5.56 7.11 6.04
N ILE A 124 5.66 5.78 6.14
CA ILE A 124 5.97 4.93 4.99
C ILE A 124 4.92 5.09 3.89
N ASP A 125 3.63 4.99 4.21
CA ASP A 125 2.56 5.15 3.22
C ASP A 125 2.59 6.54 2.57
N LYS A 126 2.83 7.60 3.35
CA LYS A 126 3.00 8.96 2.85
C LYS A 126 4.14 9.04 1.82
N LEU A 127 5.29 8.42 2.07
CA LEU A 127 6.41 8.43 1.12
C LEU A 127 6.03 7.81 -0.23
N PHE A 128 5.27 6.70 -0.23
CA PHE A 128 4.75 6.12 -1.47
C PHE A 128 3.75 7.03 -2.16
N ILE A 129 2.82 7.62 -1.41
CA ILE A 129 1.78 8.51 -1.96
C ILE A 129 2.40 9.76 -2.59
N GLU A 130 3.36 10.39 -1.92
CA GLU A 130 4.05 11.58 -2.42
C GLU A 130 4.82 11.26 -3.71
N ALA A 131 5.54 10.13 -3.74
CA ALA A 131 6.27 9.70 -4.93
C ALA A 131 5.32 9.41 -6.11
N LEU A 132 4.20 8.74 -5.87
CA LEU A 132 3.17 8.45 -6.89
C LEU A 132 2.50 9.73 -7.42
N LEU A 133 2.09 10.65 -6.53
CA LEU A 133 1.41 11.89 -6.93
C LEU A 133 2.33 12.85 -7.68
N ALA A 134 3.60 12.91 -7.29
CA ALA A 134 4.57 13.82 -7.90
C ALA A 134 5.30 13.19 -9.11
N ASP A 135 5.09 11.90 -9.39
CA ASP A 135 5.86 11.12 -10.36
C ASP A 135 7.39 11.18 -10.10
N GLU A 136 7.76 11.11 -8.82
CA GLU A 136 9.13 11.28 -8.33
C GLU A 136 9.69 9.99 -7.72
N ASN A 137 10.98 9.99 -7.38
CA ASN A 137 11.56 8.89 -6.59
C ASN A 137 11.03 8.94 -5.15
N ILE A 138 10.95 7.76 -4.52
CA ILE A 138 10.72 7.65 -3.08
C ILE A 138 11.96 8.16 -2.34
N ASP A 139 11.78 8.87 -1.22
CA ASP A 139 12.89 9.17 -0.31
C ASP A 139 13.39 7.87 0.34
N MET A 140 14.40 7.27 -0.28
CA MET A 140 14.96 5.99 0.16
C MET A 140 15.65 6.10 1.52
N THR A 141 16.16 7.27 1.89
CA THR A 141 16.84 7.47 3.18
C THR A 141 15.81 7.48 4.30
N GLU A 142 14.73 8.23 4.13
CA GLU A 142 13.63 8.26 5.10
C GLU A 142 12.91 6.92 5.15
N LEU A 143 12.65 6.29 4.00
CA LEU A 143 12.05 4.95 3.93
C LEU A 143 12.87 3.93 4.73
N ALA A 144 14.20 3.89 4.55
CA ALA A 144 15.08 3.01 5.31
C ALA A 144 14.99 3.25 6.82
N CYS A 145 15.13 4.52 7.24
CA CYS A 145 15.13 4.93 8.64
C CYS A 145 13.83 4.54 9.35
N VAL A 146 12.69 4.87 8.75
CA VAL A 146 11.36 4.61 9.33
C VAL A 146 11.06 3.11 9.34
N SER A 147 11.44 2.38 8.30
CA SER A 147 11.23 0.92 8.21
C SER A 147 12.05 0.15 9.25
N ASP A 148 13.31 0.52 9.44
CA ASP A 148 14.14 -0.11 10.49
C ASP A 148 13.57 0.14 11.89
N SER A 149 13.12 1.37 12.16
CA SER A 149 12.45 1.73 13.42
C SER A 149 11.21 0.87 13.67
N LEU A 150 10.35 0.73 12.67
CA LEU A 150 9.14 -0.11 12.74
C LEU A 150 9.50 -1.58 12.97
N LEU A 151 10.45 -2.13 12.21
CA LEU A 151 10.88 -3.51 12.36
C LEU A 151 11.45 -3.79 13.75
N ASN A 152 12.27 -2.89 14.29
CA ASN A 152 12.85 -3.04 15.62
C ASN A 152 11.78 -3.01 16.71
N HIS A 153 10.72 -2.22 16.54
CA HIS A 153 9.53 -2.29 17.38
C HIS A 153 8.84 -3.65 17.28
N LEU A 154 8.49 -4.09 16.06
CA LEU A 154 7.76 -5.34 15.81
C LEU A 154 8.52 -6.59 16.30
N LYS A 155 9.87 -6.60 16.26
CA LYS A 155 10.70 -7.70 16.81
C LYS A 155 10.44 -7.94 18.30
N VAL A 156 10.38 -6.86 19.06
CA VAL A 156 10.29 -6.88 20.53
C VAL A 156 8.86 -6.73 21.04
N TYR A 157 7.92 -6.40 20.15
CA TYR A 157 6.52 -6.25 20.47
C TYR A 157 5.97 -7.52 21.15
N LYS A 158 5.39 -7.31 22.33
CA LYS A 158 4.77 -8.34 23.18
C LYS A 158 3.24 -8.23 23.20
N GLY A 159 2.65 -7.37 22.37
CA GLY A 159 1.18 -7.26 22.23
C GLY A 159 0.61 -8.49 21.50
N SER A 160 -0.47 -8.32 20.74
CA SER A 160 -1.16 -9.42 20.04
C SER A 160 -0.16 -10.46 19.49
N LEU A 161 -0.49 -11.73 19.72
CA LEU A 161 0.32 -12.90 19.35
C LEU A 161 0.98 -12.69 17.97
N TRP A 162 2.21 -13.19 17.80
CA TRP A 162 2.94 -13.16 16.52
C TRP A 162 2.19 -13.94 15.44
N GLU A 163 1.13 -13.32 14.93
CA GLU A 163 0.09 -13.88 14.09
C GLU A 163 0.23 -13.33 12.68
N ASP A 164 -0.67 -13.74 11.81
CA ASP A 164 -0.63 -13.47 10.38
C ASP A 164 -0.51 -11.99 10.03
N VAL A 165 -1.27 -11.09 10.68
CA VAL A 165 -1.24 -9.65 10.39
C VAL A 165 0.11 -9.05 10.74
N THR A 166 0.61 -9.31 11.96
CA THR A 166 1.92 -8.84 12.42
C THR A 166 3.07 -9.45 11.61
N GLN A 167 2.98 -10.73 11.25
CA GLN A 167 3.96 -11.39 10.38
C GLN A 167 3.98 -10.74 8.98
N SER A 168 2.82 -10.49 8.39
CA SER A 168 2.71 -9.82 7.10
C SER A 168 3.27 -8.40 7.16
N GLN A 169 2.88 -7.61 8.17
CA GLN A 169 3.40 -6.25 8.37
C GLN A 169 4.92 -6.24 8.53
N TYR A 170 5.47 -7.22 9.25
CA TYR A 170 6.91 -7.39 9.39
C TYR A 170 7.58 -7.66 8.04
N LEU A 171 7.06 -8.61 7.24
CA LEU A 171 7.61 -8.91 5.91
C LEU A 171 7.52 -7.71 4.96
N SER A 172 6.41 -6.99 4.95
CA SER A 172 6.26 -5.78 4.15
C SER A 172 7.27 -4.69 4.55
N SER A 173 7.56 -4.57 5.85
CA SER A 173 8.59 -3.65 6.35
C SER A 173 10.00 -4.08 5.93
N VAL A 174 10.27 -5.39 5.81
CA VAL A 174 11.52 -5.89 5.20
C VAL A 174 11.59 -5.51 3.73
N TRP A 175 10.48 -5.61 2.99
CA TRP A 175 10.45 -5.17 1.59
C TRP A 175 10.68 -3.68 1.44
N HIS A 176 10.24 -2.84 2.39
CA HIS A 176 10.58 -1.41 2.40
C HIS A 176 12.09 -1.18 2.51
N LEU A 177 12.81 -1.93 3.36
CA LEU A 177 14.28 -1.89 3.40
C LEU A 177 14.90 -2.33 2.06
N MET A 178 14.33 -3.35 1.42
CA MET A 178 14.79 -3.81 0.10
C MET A 178 14.57 -2.73 -0.98
N ILE A 179 13.40 -2.09 -1.01
CA ILE A 179 13.11 -0.96 -1.91
C ILE A 179 14.11 0.19 -1.68
N ALA A 180 14.43 0.47 -0.41
CA ALA A 180 15.40 1.48 -0.01
C ALA A 180 16.88 1.11 -0.28
N GLY A 181 17.15 -0.05 -0.89
CA GLY A 181 18.52 -0.50 -1.20
C GLY A 181 19.28 -1.13 -0.02
N GLN A 182 18.67 -1.21 1.17
CA GLN A 182 19.30 -1.68 2.41
C GLN A 182 19.25 -3.21 2.54
N LEU A 183 19.89 -3.91 1.58
CA LEU A 183 19.76 -5.36 1.47
C LEU A 183 20.41 -6.14 2.63
N GLN A 184 21.51 -5.64 3.19
CA GLN A 184 22.19 -6.32 4.31
C GLN A 184 21.39 -6.17 5.62
N GLU A 185 20.79 -5.01 5.83
CA GLU A 185 19.87 -4.73 6.91
C GLU A 185 18.63 -5.61 6.78
N ALA A 186 18.02 -5.68 5.60
CA ALA A 186 16.91 -6.59 5.30
C ALA A 186 17.29 -8.05 5.62
N LYS A 187 18.50 -8.51 5.23
CA LYS A 187 19.01 -9.85 5.55
C LYS A 187 19.10 -10.10 7.06
N ALA A 188 19.57 -9.11 7.83
CA ALA A 188 19.64 -9.20 9.28
C ALA A 188 18.23 -9.35 9.90
N HIS A 189 17.24 -8.62 9.36
CA HIS A 189 15.85 -8.70 9.80
C HIS A 189 15.13 -9.98 9.38
N LEU A 190 15.61 -10.64 8.32
CA LEU A 190 15.19 -11.97 7.89
C LEU A 190 15.89 -13.12 8.63
N SER A 191 16.81 -12.81 9.54
CA SER A 191 17.55 -13.80 10.35
C SER A 191 17.06 -13.86 11.80
N ILE A 192 15.89 -13.30 12.08
CA ILE A 192 15.31 -13.26 13.43
C ILE A 192 14.84 -14.63 13.92
N ARG A 193 14.79 -14.81 15.24
CA ARG A 193 14.30 -16.03 15.90
C ARG A 193 12.78 -15.97 16.14
N LYS A 194 12.00 -15.78 15.07
CA LYS A 194 10.53 -15.83 15.09
C LYS A 194 10.03 -16.82 14.04
N SER A 195 8.93 -17.51 14.33
CA SER A 195 8.31 -18.47 13.40
C SER A 195 7.27 -17.77 12.52
N PHE A 196 7.41 -17.85 11.20
CA PHE A 196 6.47 -17.27 10.23
C PHE A 196 5.37 -18.26 9.83
N ARG A 197 4.73 -18.94 10.81
CA ARG A 197 3.78 -20.03 10.56
C ARG A 197 2.68 -19.69 9.53
N TYR A 198 2.22 -18.45 9.47
CA TYR A 198 1.10 -18.05 8.61
C TYR A 198 1.54 -17.50 7.26
N THR A 199 2.83 -17.17 7.11
CA THR A 199 3.42 -16.50 5.94
C THR A 199 4.71 -17.19 5.49
N GLU A 200 4.89 -18.47 5.84
CA GLU A 200 6.16 -19.19 5.74
C GLU A 200 6.72 -19.20 4.31
N ASN A 201 5.87 -19.51 3.33
CA ASN A 201 6.27 -19.52 1.92
C ASN A 201 6.74 -18.15 1.44
N LEU A 202 6.03 -17.09 1.82
CA LEU A 202 6.39 -15.72 1.47
C LEU A 202 7.68 -15.27 2.16
N TYR A 203 7.87 -15.65 3.43
CA TYR A 203 9.10 -15.39 4.17
C TYR A 203 10.31 -16.10 3.53
N ASN A 204 10.17 -17.38 3.20
CA ASN A 204 11.23 -18.16 2.55
C ASN A 204 11.56 -17.62 1.16
N TRP A 205 10.54 -17.27 0.38
CA TRP A 205 10.72 -16.60 -0.91
C TRP A 205 11.45 -15.26 -0.75
N THR A 206 11.05 -14.43 0.22
CA THR A 206 11.70 -13.13 0.51
C THR A 206 13.17 -13.31 0.89
N LYS A 207 13.50 -14.35 1.67
CA LYS A 207 14.89 -14.69 2.01
C LYS A 207 15.72 -15.03 0.79
N GLN A 208 15.17 -15.85 -0.10
CA GLN A 208 15.87 -16.25 -1.31
C GLN A 208 16.03 -15.06 -2.27
N LEU A 209 14.99 -14.23 -2.43
CA LEU A 209 15.07 -13.01 -3.22
C LEU A 209 16.16 -12.08 -2.68
N ASN A 210 16.14 -11.76 -1.38
CA ASN A 210 17.14 -10.88 -0.76
C ASN A 210 18.57 -11.43 -0.94
N LYS A 211 18.77 -12.75 -0.83
CA LYS A 211 20.06 -13.39 -1.10
C LYS A 211 20.53 -13.13 -2.54
N LEU A 212 19.68 -13.40 -3.54
CA LEU A 212 20.04 -13.17 -4.95
C LEU A 212 20.33 -11.69 -5.24
N LEU A 213 19.55 -10.77 -4.67
CA LEU A 213 19.80 -9.33 -4.84
C LEU A 213 21.16 -8.90 -4.25
N ILE A 214 21.57 -9.48 -3.12
CA ILE A 214 22.90 -9.24 -2.53
C ILE A 214 24.02 -9.80 -3.43
N GLU A 215 23.82 -11.00 -3.97
CA GLU A 215 24.77 -11.63 -4.90
C GLU A 215 24.91 -10.80 -6.18
N GLN A 216 23.80 -10.31 -6.73
CA GLN A 216 23.76 -9.40 -7.88
C GLN A 216 24.53 -8.09 -7.60
N GLN A 217 24.30 -7.44 -6.44
CA GLN A 217 25.06 -6.24 -6.03
C GLN A 217 26.56 -6.51 -5.85
N SER A 218 26.92 -7.75 -5.53
CA SER A 218 28.31 -8.19 -5.39
C SER A 218 28.95 -8.59 -6.73
N GLY A 219 28.23 -8.45 -7.85
CA GLY A 219 28.71 -8.73 -9.20
C GLY A 219 28.47 -10.16 -9.70
N ALA A 220 27.69 -10.97 -8.99
CA ALA A 220 27.33 -12.31 -9.46
C ALA A 220 26.31 -12.25 -10.63
N GLU A 221 26.47 -13.15 -11.60
CA GLU A 221 25.54 -13.32 -12.71
C GLU A 221 24.33 -14.17 -12.27
N VAL A 222 23.33 -13.53 -11.68
CA VAL A 222 22.09 -14.17 -11.16
C VAL A 222 20.82 -13.64 -11.82
N GLY A 223 20.95 -13.00 -12.98
CA GLY A 223 19.84 -12.32 -13.66
C GLY A 223 18.69 -13.26 -14.02
N ALA A 224 19.01 -14.43 -14.61
CA ALA A 224 18.01 -15.40 -15.02
C ALA A 224 17.25 -16.00 -13.82
N GLU A 225 17.94 -16.23 -12.70
CA GLU A 225 17.34 -16.72 -11.46
C GLU A 225 16.42 -15.67 -10.83
N LEU A 226 16.80 -14.40 -10.86
CA LEU A 226 15.96 -13.29 -10.41
C LEU A 226 14.69 -13.17 -11.25
N ASP A 227 14.82 -13.21 -12.58
CA ASP A 227 13.69 -13.13 -13.51
C ASP A 227 12.70 -14.27 -13.24
N ALA A 228 13.19 -15.50 -13.15
CA ALA A 228 12.37 -16.67 -12.87
C ALA A 228 11.63 -16.57 -11.52
N MET A 229 12.29 -16.06 -10.47
CA MET A 229 11.66 -15.86 -9.16
C MET A 229 10.54 -14.82 -9.20
N PHE A 230 10.72 -13.75 -9.96
CA PHE A 230 9.70 -12.72 -10.12
C PHE A 230 8.55 -13.22 -11.00
N ASP A 231 8.82 -13.91 -12.11
CA ASP A 231 7.80 -14.40 -13.03
C ASP A 231 6.85 -15.39 -12.34
N GLU A 232 7.36 -16.35 -11.55
CA GLU A 232 6.53 -17.30 -10.79
C GLU A 232 5.53 -16.59 -9.87
N VAL A 233 5.97 -15.55 -9.16
CA VAL A 233 5.13 -14.81 -8.23
C VAL A 233 4.22 -13.82 -8.96
N PHE A 234 4.72 -13.16 -10.01
CA PHE A 234 3.95 -12.17 -10.76
C PHE A 234 2.76 -12.78 -11.47
N ASP A 235 2.88 -14.00 -11.98
CA ASP A 235 1.76 -14.73 -12.58
C ASP A 235 0.61 -14.95 -11.57
N ILE A 236 0.96 -15.18 -10.30
CA ILE A 236 -0.02 -15.38 -9.22
C ILE A 236 -0.63 -14.03 -8.81
N ILE A 237 0.20 -13.03 -8.51
CA ILE A 237 -0.29 -11.75 -7.97
C ILE A 237 -1.05 -10.93 -9.02
N ARG A 238 -0.73 -11.04 -10.32
CA ARG A 238 -1.50 -10.39 -11.41
C ARG A 238 -2.93 -10.91 -11.54
N SER A 239 -3.28 -12.02 -10.87
CA SER A 239 -4.66 -12.47 -10.82
C SER A 239 -5.51 -11.48 -10.00
N PRO A 240 -6.56 -10.88 -10.57
CA PRO A 240 -7.47 -10.01 -9.81
C PRO A 240 -8.22 -10.79 -8.72
N TYR A 241 -8.25 -12.12 -8.83
CA TYR A 241 -8.86 -13.04 -7.87
C TYR A 241 -7.86 -13.63 -6.87
N TRP A 242 -6.62 -13.12 -6.81
CA TRP A 242 -5.70 -13.47 -5.73
C TRP A 242 -6.29 -12.93 -4.42
N LYS A 243 -7.11 -13.76 -3.79
CA LYS A 243 -7.77 -13.52 -2.52
C LYS A 243 -6.87 -14.01 -1.40
N THR A 244 -6.97 -13.37 -0.25
CA THR A 244 -6.35 -13.75 1.03
C THR A 244 -6.95 -15.03 1.64
N ASP A 245 -7.73 -15.79 0.85
CA ASP A 245 -8.58 -16.86 1.37
C ASP A 245 -7.74 -18.10 1.68
N ARG A 246 -7.48 -18.29 2.98
CA ARG A 246 -6.63 -19.35 3.55
C ARG A 246 -7.15 -20.77 3.26
N GLN A 247 -8.40 -20.91 2.83
CA GLN A 247 -9.10 -22.20 2.74
C GLN A 247 -8.92 -22.92 1.39
N LYS A 248 -8.29 -22.29 0.40
CA LYS A 248 -7.93 -22.97 -0.84
C LYS A 248 -6.47 -23.38 -0.79
N GLU A 249 -6.23 -24.70 -0.83
CA GLU A 249 -4.88 -25.32 -0.95
C GLU A 249 -4.04 -24.74 -2.11
N GLU A 250 -4.69 -24.05 -3.05
CA GLU A 250 -4.09 -23.39 -4.21
C GLU A 250 -3.33 -22.09 -3.87
N ASN A 251 -3.53 -21.49 -2.70
CA ASN A 251 -2.90 -20.21 -2.36
C ASN A 251 -1.47 -20.42 -1.81
N ARG A 252 -0.50 -20.60 -2.71
CA ARG A 252 0.92 -20.81 -2.37
C ARG A 252 1.55 -19.68 -1.56
N PHE A 253 0.98 -18.47 -1.62
CA PHE A 253 1.48 -17.27 -0.94
C PHE A 253 0.35 -16.62 -0.13
N PRO A 254 0.00 -17.16 1.06
CA PRO A 254 -0.99 -16.53 1.91
C PRO A 254 -0.46 -15.17 2.38
N ILE A 255 -1.24 -14.13 2.11
CA ILE A 255 -1.00 -12.76 2.55
C ILE A 255 -2.24 -12.30 3.26
N THR A 256 -2.08 -11.68 4.43
CA THR A 256 -3.22 -11.17 5.22
C THR A 256 -3.31 -9.65 5.22
N MET A 257 -2.33 -8.99 4.62
CA MET A 257 -2.41 -7.61 4.14
C MET A 257 -3.09 -7.53 2.77
N ASN A 258 -3.46 -6.32 2.37
CA ASN A 258 -4.12 -6.09 1.09
C ASN A 258 -3.20 -6.51 -0.08
N PRO A 259 -3.70 -7.35 -1.00
CA PRO A 259 -2.96 -7.76 -2.19
C PRO A 259 -2.44 -6.62 -3.05
N ASN A 260 -3.15 -5.49 -3.13
CA ASN A 260 -2.74 -4.34 -3.96
C ASN A 260 -1.50 -3.65 -3.43
N TYR A 261 -1.39 -3.51 -2.10
CA TYR A 261 -0.19 -2.94 -1.49
C TYR A 261 1.03 -3.83 -1.75
N VAL A 262 0.87 -5.15 -1.62
CA VAL A 262 1.95 -6.10 -1.94
C VAL A 262 2.35 -6.03 -3.42
N ARG A 263 1.37 -5.97 -4.33
CA ARG A 263 1.65 -5.80 -5.77
C ARG A 263 2.50 -4.56 -6.03
N LEU A 264 2.15 -3.42 -5.43
CA LEU A 264 2.93 -2.18 -5.55
C LEU A 264 4.37 -2.40 -5.09
N GLN A 265 4.57 -2.95 -3.89
CA GLN A 265 5.92 -3.18 -3.35
C GLN A 265 6.76 -4.09 -4.26
N LEU A 266 6.17 -5.20 -4.73
CA LEU A 266 6.88 -6.14 -5.60
C LEU A 266 7.17 -5.55 -6.98
N ALA A 267 6.25 -4.76 -7.55
CA ALA A 267 6.45 -4.04 -8.82
C ALA A 267 7.63 -3.06 -8.72
N ILE A 268 7.73 -2.33 -7.60
CA ILE A 268 8.84 -1.42 -7.32
C ILE A 268 10.16 -2.19 -7.20
N ILE A 269 10.20 -3.30 -6.46
CA ILE A 269 11.43 -4.10 -6.34
C ILE A 269 11.85 -4.64 -7.71
N ARG A 270 10.92 -5.18 -8.51
CA ARG A 270 11.24 -5.66 -9.86
C ARG A 270 11.79 -4.52 -10.73
N TRP A 271 11.14 -3.36 -10.72
CA TRP A 271 11.59 -2.19 -11.50
C TRP A 271 13.02 -1.77 -11.13
N LEU A 272 13.33 -1.72 -9.84
CA LEU A 272 14.63 -1.28 -9.35
C LEU A 272 15.75 -2.30 -9.61
N TYR A 273 15.47 -3.61 -9.51
CA TYR A 273 16.52 -4.64 -9.49
C TYR A 273 16.61 -5.52 -10.75
N VAL A 274 15.49 -5.71 -11.44
CA VAL A 274 15.43 -6.43 -12.72
C VAL A 274 15.55 -5.45 -13.87
N GLU A 275 14.62 -4.49 -13.95
CA GLU A 275 14.60 -3.50 -15.04
C GLU A 275 15.72 -2.45 -14.88
N LYS A 276 16.22 -2.27 -13.64
CA LYS A 276 17.31 -1.35 -13.26
C LYS A 276 17.05 0.09 -13.72
N GLN A 277 15.79 0.52 -13.64
CA GLN A 277 15.35 1.86 -14.02
C GLN A 277 15.03 2.72 -12.78
N PRO A 278 15.17 4.05 -12.87
CA PRO A 278 14.69 4.96 -11.83
C PRO A 278 13.15 4.94 -11.76
N LEU A 279 12.57 5.29 -10.59
CA LEU A 279 11.12 5.38 -10.42
C LEU A 279 10.54 6.67 -11.01
N LYS A 280 11.24 7.79 -10.82
CA LYS A 280 10.85 9.11 -11.33
C LYS A 280 10.54 9.04 -12.83
N GLY A 281 9.35 9.51 -13.23
CA GLY A 281 8.93 9.54 -14.63
C GLY A 281 8.38 8.22 -15.17
N HIS A 282 8.37 7.15 -14.36
CA HIS A 282 8.08 5.78 -14.80
C HIS A 282 7.04 5.06 -13.94
N TRP A 283 6.29 5.78 -13.11
CA TRP A 283 5.29 5.14 -12.24
C TRP A 283 4.21 4.40 -13.02
N ASN A 284 3.85 4.86 -14.21
CA ASN A 284 2.91 4.17 -15.08
C ASN A 284 3.42 2.79 -15.52
N GLU A 285 4.69 2.68 -15.92
CA GLU A 285 5.33 1.41 -16.28
C GLU A 285 5.51 0.51 -15.05
N VAL A 286 5.87 1.08 -13.89
CA VAL A 286 5.93 0.36 -12.61
C VAL A 286 4.59 -0.31 -12.32
N LEU A 287 3.50 0.46 -12.35
CA LEU A 287 2.15 -0.02 -12.06
C LEU A 287 1.63 -0.96 -13.16
N ALA A 288 2.06 -0.75 -14.42
CA ALA A 288 1.68 -1.61 -15.54
C ALA A 288 2.15 -3.06 -15.34
N GLN A 289 3.30 -3.28 -14.68
CA GLN A 289 3.85 -4.63 -14.43
C GLN A 289 2.91 -5.55 -13.63
N VAL A 290 1.99 -4.98 -12.86
CA VAL A 290 1.04 -5.70 -12.01
C VAL A 290 -0.43 -5.46 -12.42
N SER A 291 -0.66 -4.64 -13.44
CA SER A 291 -1.92 -4.51 -14.15
C SER A 291 -2.07 -5.58 -15.25
N ARG A 292 -3.30 -5.96 -15.62
CA ARG A 292 -3.56 -6.81 -16.79
C ARG A 292 -3.88 -5.97 -18.03
#